data_AF-A0A327KR73-F1
#
_entry.id   AF-A0A327KR73-F1
#
_cell.length_a   1.000
_cell.length_b   1.000
_cell.length_c   1.000
_cell.angle_alpha   90.00
_cell.angle_beta   90.00
_cell.angle_gamma   90.00
#
_symmetry.space_group_name_H-M   'P 1'
#
loop_
_entity.id
_entity.type
_entity.pdbx_description
1 polymer ?
#
loop_
_entity_poly.entity_id
_entity_poly.type
_entity_poly.pdbx_seq_one_letter_code
_entity_poly.pdbx_strand_id
1 'polypeptide(L)'
;MAPAVENIVTAFKGFDAQLRCRGYQYEVGKTYEHAGKIEACASGFHACEHPLDVFGYYAPASNRYAEVTLSGEMDGNDSDTKIAAARITINVELSISDLVRRAWDYVWSRATIEGETATGNCGAASATGDSGAASATGDSGAASATGYRGAASAMHATATAHASGRYGRVRGVAGSALHLDRRDDDGAITHVWAGIVGREGITPMTWYSLDESGHPVEVAGSES
;
A
#
# COMPACT_ATOMS: atom_id res chain seq x y z
N MET A 1 -43.83 0.30 17.52
CA MET A 1 -42.88 0.06 16.42
C MET A 1 -41.57 0.73 16.79
N ALA A 2 -40.47 -0.02 16.86
CA ALA A 2 -39.16 0.62 16.87
C ALA A 2 -38.96 1.30 15.51
N PRO A 3 -38.39 2.52 15.42
CA PRO A 3 -38.03 3.09 14.14
C PRO A 3 -37.04 2.15 13.45
N ALA A 4 -37.23 1.91 12.15
CA ALA A 4 -36.24 1.18 11.36
C ALA A 4 -34.91 1.94 11.48
N VAL A 5 -33.85 1.23 11.87
CA VAL A 5 -32.50 1.80 11.89
C VAL A 5 -32.15 2.12 10.45
N GLU A 6 -32.13 3.41 10.11
CA GLU A 6 -31.76 3.83 8.77
C GLU A 6 -30.25 3.57 8.63
N ASN A 7 -29.85 2.73 7.69
CA ASN A 7 -28.43 2.54 7.40
C ASN A 7 -27.90 3.85 6.81
N ILE A 8 -26.89 4.41 7.46
CA ILE A 8 -26.26 5.67 7.07
C ILE A 8 -24.80 5.41 6.75
N VAL A 9 -24.35 5.87 5.58
CA VAL A 9 -22.96 5.73 5.12
C VAL A 9 -22.39 7.11 4.81
N THR A 10 -21.23 7.42 5.38
CA THR A 10 -20.43 8.58 4.96
C THR A 10 -19.66 8.21 3.69
N ALA A 11 -19.83 9.01 2.65
CA ALA A 11 -19.20 8.82 1.35
C ALA A 11 -18.75 10.14 0.74
N PHE A 12 -18.17 10.08 -0.46
CA PHE A 12 -17.58 11.21 -1.18
C PHE A 12 -18.15 11.30 -2.57
N LYS A 13 -18.53 12.50 -2.98
CA LYS A 13 -19.16 12.74 -4.28
C LYS A 13 -18.43 13.82 -5.05
N GLY A 14 -18.13 13.54 -6.32
CA GLY A 14 -17.73 14.54 -7.30
C GLY A 14 -18.94 15.13 -8.05
N PHE A 15 -18.79 16.38 -8.48
CA PHE A 15 -19.74 17.15 -9.28
C PHE A 15 -18.99 17.97 -10.32
N ASP A 16 -19.70 18.45 -11.35
CA ASP A 16 -19.14 19.47 -12.24
C ASP A 16 -18.86 20.79 -11.48
N ALA A 17 -18.20 21.74 -12.15
CA ALA A 17 -17.88 23.06 -11.57
C ALA A 17 -19.11 23.83 -11.05
N GLN A 18 -20.32 23.46 -11.45
CA GLN A 18 -21.58 24.08 -11.06
C GLN A 18 -22.34 23.27 -9.99
N LEU A 19 -21.73 22.25 -9.36
CA LEU A 19 -22.39 21.32 -8.44
C LEU A 19 -23.52 20.50 -9.09
N ARG A 20 -23.35 20.08 -10.34
CA ARG A 20 -24.31 19.22 -11.04
C ARG A 20 -23.76 17.83 -11.27
N CYS A 21 -24.68 16.86 -11.30
CA CYS A 21 -24.40 15.48 -11.68
C CYS A 21 -25.63 14.89 -12.39
N ARG A 22 -25.46 14.41 -13.63
CA ARG A 22 -26.50 13.76 -14.45
C ARG A 22 -27.83 14.56 -14.52
N GLY A 23 -27.74 15.89 -14.71
CA GLY A 23 -28.92 16.76 -14.85
C GLY A 23 -29.56 17.20 -13.52
N TYR A 24 -29.06 16.74 -12.38
CA TYR A 24 -29.45 17.24 -11.06
C TYR A 24 -28.52 18.36 -10.60
N GLN A 25 -29.11 19.44 -10.07
CA GLN A 25 -28.41 20.52 -9.38
C GLN A 25 -28.41 20.23 -7.87
N TYR A 26 -27.22 20.29 -7.27
CA TYR A 26 -27.04 20.10 -5.84
C TYR A 26 -26.63 21.41 -5.16
N GLU A 27 -26.89 21.48 -3.86
CA GLU A 27 -26.50 22.55 -2.96
C GLU A 27 -25.96 21.93 -1.67
N VAL A 28 -24.90 22.53 -1.13
CA VAL A 28 -24.34 22.13 0.16
C VAL A 28 -25.35 22.41 1.28
N GLY A 29 -25.47 21.48 2.22
CA GLY A 29 -26.44 21.49 3.32
C GLY A 29 -27.83 20.98 2.96
N LYS A 30 -28.05 20.50 1.73
CA LYS A 30 -29.36 19.97 1.29
C LYS A 30 -29.38 18.45 1.21
N THR A 31 -30.57 17.91 1.41
CA THR A 31 -30.90 16.49 1.26
C THR A 31 -31.80 16.29 0.06
N TYR A 32 -31.54 15.24 -0.71
CA TYR A 32 -32.28 14.87 -1.91
C TYR A 32 -32.72 13.42 -1.83
N GLU A 33 -33.91 13.13 -2.36
CA GLU A 33 -34.49 11.80 -2.40
C GLU A 33 -34.83 11.42 -3.84
N HIS A 34 -34.61 10.15 -4.17
CA HIS A 34 -35.00 9.57 -5.43
C HIS A 34 -36.27 8.73 -5.25
N ALA A 35 -37.32 9.02 -6.02
CA ALA A 35 -38.56 8.26 -6.00
C ALA A 35 -38.51 7.13 -7.04
N GLY A 36 -38.59 5.88 -6.61
CA GLY A 36 -38.55 4.70 -7.48
C GLY A 36 -37.73 3.57 -6.87
N LYS A 37 -37.68 2.42 -7.56
CA LYS A 37 -36.83 1.29 -7.17
C LYS A 37 -35.36 1.65 -7.43
N ILE A 38 -34.50 1.49 -6.43
CA ILE A 38 -33.06 1.75 -6.57
C ILE A 38 -32.39 0.52 -7.20
N GLU A 39 -31.59 0.74 -8.23
CA GLU A 39 -30.76 -0.28 -8.88
C GLU A 39 -29.34 0.27 -8.96
N ALA A 40 -28.34 -0.43 -8.38
CA ALA A 40 -26.95 -0.02 -8.51
C ALA A 40 -26.62 0.23 -9.99
N CYS A 41 -25.96 1.37 -10.22
CA CYS A 41 -25.51 1.83 -11.52
C CYS A 41 -26.59 2.34 -12.50
N ALA A 42 -27.88 2.07 -12.28
CA ALA A 42 -28.98 2.54 -13.15
C ALA A 42 -29.81 3.69 -12.54
N SER A 43 -30.01 3.72 -11.22
CA SER A 43 -30.83 4.73 -10.54
C SER A 43 -30.30 5.10 -9.14
N GLY A 44 -30.75 6.23 -8.59
CA GLY A 44 -30.30 6.75 -7.30
C GLY A 44 -29.06 7.65 -7.35
N PHE A 45 -28.61 8.05 -6.16
CA PHE A 45 -27.50 8.98 -5.97
C PHE A 45 -26.18 8.24 -5.75
N HIS A 46 -25.21 8.48 -6.63
CA HIS A 46 -23.91 7.81 -6.59
C HIS A 46 -22.87 8.62 -5.81
N ALA A 47 -22.09 7.92 -4.99
CA ALA A 47 -20.89 8.41 -4.30
C ALA A 47 -19.85 7.27 -4.19
N CYS A 48 -18.69 7.56 -3.61
CA CYS A 48 -17.60 6.62 -3.35
C CYS A 48 -17.29 6.59 -1.85
N GLU A 49 -17.09 5.42 -1.24
CA GLU A 49 -16.64 5.33 0.16
C GLU A 49 -15.18 5.74 0.31
N HIS A 50 -14.32 5.41 -0.66
CA HIS A 50 -12.94 5.88 -0.67
C HIS A 50 -12.86 7.28 -1.28
N PRO A 51 -12.26 8.27 -0.58
CA PRO A 51 -12.27 9.67 -1.01
C PRO A 51 -11.68 9.94 -2.38
N LEU A 52 -10.64 9.21 -2.80
CA LEU A 52 -9.94 9.49 -4.07
C LEU A 52 -10.58 8.81 -5.28
N ASP A 53 -11.50 7.87 -5.07
CA ASP A 53 -12.15 7.16 -6.17
C ASP A 53 -13.05 8.09 -6.99
N VAL A 54 -13.48 9.20 -6.39
CA VAL A 54 -14.19 10.29 -7.07
C VAL A 54 -13.39 10.84 -8.27
N PHE A 55 -12.06 10.73 -8.27
CA PHE A 55 -11.19 11.18 -9.37
C PHE A 55 -11.31 10.32 -10.62
N GLY A 56 -11.75 9.06 -10.48
CA GLY A 56 -12.09 8.22 -11.63
C GLY A 56 -13.31 8.74 -12.42
N TYR A 57 -14.14 9.57 -11.78
CA TYR A 57 -15.38 10.10 -12.35
C TYR A 57 -15.30 11.60 -12.66
N TYR A 58 -14.58 12.35 -11.83
CA TYR A 58 -14.45 13.81 -11.94
C TYR A 58 -12.99 14.21 -11.70
N ALA A 59 -12.35 14.82 -12.70
CA ALA A 59 -10.95 15.24 -12.60
C ALA A 59 -10.73 16.40 -11.60
N PRO A 60 -9.66 16.38 -10.77
CA PRO A 60 -9.44 17.27 -9.61
C PRO A 60 -9.32 18.77 -9.92
N ALA A 61 -8.95 19.16 -11.14
CA ALA A 61 -8.66 20.55 -11.47
C ALA A 61 -9.89 21.38 -11.89
N SER A 62 -10.99 20.73 -12.26
CA SER A 62 -12.15 21.40 -12.91
C SER A 62 -13.48 21.05 -12.29
N ASN A 63 -13.47 20.27 -11.21
CA ASN A 63 -14.65 19.69 -10.59
C ASN A 63 -14.66 19.96 -9.09
N ARG A 64 -15.83 19.80 -8.49
CA ARG A 64 -16.08 20.07 -7.07
C ARG A 64 -16.39 18.77 -6.35
N TYR A 65 -16.08 18.72 -5.06
CA TYR A 65 -16.22 17.51 -4.25
C TYR A 65 -16.91 17.80 -2.94
N ALA A 66 -17.66 16.85 -2.42
CA ALA A 66 -18.28 16.96 -1.11
C ALA A 66 -18.21 15.66 -0.34
N GLU A 67 -18.14 15.78 0.98
CA GLU A 67 -18.54 14.72 1.88
C GLU A 67 -20.06 14.65 1.87
N VAL A 68 -20.60 13.44 1.76
CA VAL A 68 -22.02 13.20 1.66
C VAL A 68 -22.45 12.12 2.63
N THR A 69 -23.69 12.23 3.09
CA THR A 69 -24.34 11.19 3.87
C THR A 69 -25.35 10.48 2.98
N LEU A 70 -25.17 9.19 2.79
CA LEU A 70 -26.10 8.33 2.07
C LEU A 70 -27.01 7.60 3.06
N SER A 71 -28.28 7.44 2.69
CA SER A 71 -29.23 6.63 3.46
C SER A 71 -30.37 6.09 2.60
N GLY A 72 -31.23 5.28 3.22
CA GLY A 72 -32.32 4.58 2.55
C GLY A 72 -31.87 3.26 1.90
N GLU A 73 -32.55 2.85 0.83
CA GLU A 73 -32.12 1.69 0.04
C GLU A 73 -30.77 2.00 -0.61
N MET A 74 -29.80 1.11 -0.40
CA MET A 74 -28.41 1.26 -0.85
C MET A 74 -27.96 0.01 -1.57
N ASP A 75 -27.17 0.21 -2.63
CA ASP A 75 -26.61 -0.86 -3.44
C ASP A 75 -25.18 -0.48 -3.86
N GLY A 76 -24.24 -1.37 -3.59
CA GLY A 76 -22.80 -1.21 -3.82
C GLY A 76 -22.26 -2.46 -4.51
N ASN A 77 -21.23 -2.32 -5.33
CA ASN A 77 -20.58 -3.47 -5.94
C ASN A 77 -19.32 -3.86 -5.15
N ASP A 78 -18.93 -5.14 -5.20
CA ASP A 78 -17.79 -5.67 -4.45
C ASP A 78 -16.40 -5.28 -5.02
N SER A 79 -16.34 -4.52 -6.12
CA SER A 79 -15.09 -4.28 -6.87
C SER A 79 -14.53 -2.86 -6.76
N ASP A 80 -15.38 -1.86 -6.56
CA ASP A 80 -14.98 -0.47 -6.33
C ASP A 80 -15.73 0.10 -5.11
N THR A 81 -15.29 1.24 -4.59
CA THR A 81 -15.97 1.83 -3.43
C THR A 81 -17.27 2.56 -3.79
N LYS A 82 -17.79 2.38 -5.01
CA LYS A 82 -18.96 3.12 -5.47
C LYS A 82 -20.23 2.52 -4.89
N ILE A 83 -21.04 3.42 -4.37
CA ILE A 83 -22.31 3.12 -3.75
C ILE A 83 -23.40 4.02 -4.34
N ALA A 84 -24.58 3.45 -4.57
CA ALA A 84 -25.79 4.16 -4.95
C ALA A 84 -26.79 4.13 -3.78
N ALA A 85 -27.46 5.26 -3.53
CA ALA A 85 -28.44 5.36 -2.45
C ALA A 85 -29.72 6.09 -2.87
N ALA A 86 -30.83 5.76 -2.20
CA ALA A 86 -32.12 6.44 -2.36
C ALA A 86 -32.08 7.90 -1.89
N ARG A 87 -31.32 8.19 -0.84
CA ARG A 87 -31.20 9.53 -0.25
C ARG A 87 -29.74 9.93 -0.16
N ILE A 88 -29.46 11.19 -0.47
CA ILE A 88 -28.15 11.82 -0.31
C ILE A 88 -28.28 13.17 0.37
N THR A 89 -27.43 13.44 1.36
CA THR A 89 -27.24 14.77 1.93
C THR A 89 -25.86 15.28 1.56
N ILE A 90 -25.78 16.49 1.00
CA ILE A 90 -24.51 17.13 0.69
C ILE A 90 -24.05 17.86 1.94
N ASN A 91 -23.06 17.35 2.66
CA ASN A 91 -22.73 17.88 3.98
C ASN A 91 -21.85 19.12 3.87
N VAL A 92 -20.66 18.94 3.30
CA VAL A 92 -19.63 19.98 3.22
C VAL A 92 -18.84 19.80 1.94
N GLU A 93 -18.50 20.92 1.30
CA GLU A 93 -17.59 20.93 0.17
C GLU A 93 -16.15 20.71 0.63
N LEU A 94 -15.40 19.90 -0.12
CA LEU A 94 -14.05 19.48 0.21
C LEU A 94 -13.05 20.07 -0.77
N SER A 95 -11.94 20.58 -0.24
CA SER A 95 -10.76 20.85 -1.05
C SER A 95 -10.04 19.54 -1.43
N ILE A 96 -9.13 19.60 -2.41
CA ILE A 96 -8.26 18.45 -2.72
C ILE A 96 -7.44 18.03 -1.49
N SER A 97 -6.97 18.99 -0.69
CA SER A 97 -6.25 18.70 0.56
C SER A 97 -7.11 17.94 1.56
N ASP A 98 -8.40 18.27 1.67
CA ASP A 98 -9.34 17.56 2.53
C ASP A 98 -9.58 16.12 2.05
N LEU A 99 -9.66 15.90 0.74
CA LEU A 99 -9.78 14.56 0.16
C LEU A 99 -8.54 13.72 0.44
N VAL A 100 -7.34 14.28 0.24
CA VAL A 100 -6.07 13.58 0.54
C VAL A 100 -5.99 13.20 2.01
N ARG A 101 -6.36 14.13 2.92
CA ARG A 101 -6.39 13.83 4.36
C ARG A 101 -7.37 12.71 4.69
N ARG A 102 -8.57 12.74 4.15
CA ARG A 102 -9.57 11.70 4.39
C ARG A 102 -9.16 10.36 3.79
N ALA A 103 -8.46 10.36 2.66
CA ALA A 103 -7.96 9.14 2.05
C ALA A 103 -6.91 8.48 2.94
N TRP A 104 -6.02 9.31 3.51
CA TRP A 104 -5.08 8.87 4.53
C TRP A 104 -5.80 8.26 5.74
N ASP A 105 -6.80 8.94 6.30
CA ASP A 105 -7.58 8.43 7.45
C ASP A 105 -8.34 7.14 7.10
N TYR A 106 -8.88 7.02 5.89
CA TYR A 106 -9.58 5.82 5.40
C TYR A 106 -8.64 4.60 5.36
N VAL A 107 -7.45 4.77 4.79
CA VAL A 107 -6.43 3.70 4.70
C VAL A 107 -5.87 3.39 6.08
N TRP A 108 -5.49 4.41 6.86
CA TRP A 108 -4.87 4.25 8.17
C TRP A 108 -5.77 3.56 9.18
N SER A 109 -7.07 3.88 9.19
CA SER A 109 -8.04 3.23 10.10
C SER A 109 -8.31 1.76 9.77
N ARG A 110 -8.01 1.33 8.53
CA ARG A 110 -8.15 -0.05 8.06
C ARG A 110 -6.82 -0.81 8.04
N ALA A 111 -5.70 -0.11 8.26
CA ALA A 111 -4.39 -0.73 8.38
C ALA A 111 -4.29 -1.46 9.72
N THR A 112 -3.99 -2.75 9.67
CA THR A 112 -3.73 -3.54 10.88
C THR A 112 -2.22 -3.54 11.14
N ILE A 113 -1.81 -3.07 12.31
CA ILE A 113 -0.44 -3.26 12.80
C ILE A 113 -0.47 -4.55 13.63
N GLU A 114 -0.11 -5.67 13.02
CA GLU A 114 0.03 -6.95 13.71
C GLU A 114 1.52 -7.23 13.99
N GLY A 115 1.86 -7.52 15.25
CA GLY A 115 3.20 -7.91 15.69
C GLY A 115 3.80 -7.03 16.79
N GLU A 116 4.81 -7.57 17.49
CA GLU A 116 5.58 -6.85 18.49
C GLU A 116 6.67 -5.98 17.82
N THR A 117 6.72 -4.68 18.14
CA THR A 117 7.81 -3.81 17.69
C THR A 117 9.01 -3.94 18.63
N ALA A 118 10.11 -4.51 18.14
CA ALA A 118 11.33 -4.70 18.92
C ALA A 118 12.18 -3.40 19.02
N THR A 119 11.68 -2.37 19.71
CA THR A 119 12.33 -1.05 19.84
C THR A 119 13.28 -0.90 21.04
N GLY A 120 13.61 -2.01 21.73
CA GLY A 120 14.53 -2.00 22.87
C GLY A 120 16.01 -2.19 22.48
N ASN A 121 16.93 -1.94 23.40
CA ASN A 121 18.39 -2.04 23.19
C ASN A 121 18.88 -3.42 22.70
N CYS A 122 18.08 -4.47 22.87
CA CYS A 122 18.36 -5.84 22.41
C CYS A 122 17.18 -6.40 21.58
N GLY A 123 16.51 -5.56 20.80
CA GLY A 123 15.38 -5.98 19.97
C GLY A 123 15.79 -6.95 18.86
N ALA A 124 15.08 -8.06 18.73
CA ALA A 124 15.24 -9.00 17.61
C ALA A 124 14.08 -8.81 16.62
N ALA A 125 14.39 -8.51 15.35
CA ALA A 125 13.41 -8.42 14.27
C ALA A 125 13.50 -9.66 13.38
N SER A 126 12.39 -10.38 13.22
CA SER A 126 12.29 -11.56 12.36
C SER A 126 11.07 -11.43 11.46
N ALA A 127 11.25 -11.57 10.15
CA ALA A 127 10.17 -11.58 9.17
C ALA A 127 10.08 -12.99 8.57
N THR A 128 9.24 -13.82 9.18
CA THR A 128 8.94 -15.18 8.73
C THR A 128 7.58 -15.21 8.03
N GLY A 129 7.53 -15.69 6.79
CA GLY A 129 6.32 -15.76 5.96
C GLY A 129 6.64 -15.58 4.47
N ASP A 130 5.63 -15.69 3.61
CA ASP A 130 5.82 -15.71 2.14
C ASP A 130 6.27 -14.35 1.56
N SER A 131 5.96 -13.23 2.26
CA SER A 131 6.26 -11.86 1.84
C SER A 131 6.77 -10.97 2.99
N GLY A 132 7.77 -11.46 3.75
CA GLY A 132 8.34 -10.74 4.90
C GLY A 132 9.54 -9.83 4.56
N ALA A 133 9.61 -8.66 5.20
CA ALA A 133 10.79 -7.79 5.22
C ALA A 133 11.26 -7.58 6.67
N ALA A 134 12.50 -7.98 7.00
CA ALA A 134 13.11 -7.74 8.30
C ALA A 134 14.15 -6.62 8.18
N SER A 135 14.04 -5.60 9.05
CA SER A 135 15.01 -4.51 9.13
C SER A 135 15.49 -4.38 10.57
N ALA A 136 16.79 -4.59 10.79
CA ALA A 136 17.45 -4.33 12.07
C ALA A 136 18.34 -3.10 11.92
N THR A 137 17.85 -1.96 12.40
CA THR A 137 18.55 -0.67 12.34
C THR A 137 19.11 -0.31 13.71
N GLY A 138 20.41 -0.06 13.82
CA GLY A 138 21.11 0.26 15.08
C GLY A 138 22.59 -0.17 15.04
N ASP A 139 23.36 0.17 16.08
CA ASP A 139 24.82 -0.09 16.12
C ASP A 139 25.19 -1.57 16.20
N SER A 140 24.25 -2.46 16.55
CA SER A 140 24.49 -3.90 16.74
C SER A 140 23.27 -4.76 16.38
N GLY A 141 22.73 -4.59 15.17
CA GLY A 141 21.59 -5.37 14.67
C GLY A 141 21.98 -6.59 13.81
N ALA A 142 21.16 -7.64 13.85
CA ALA A 142 21.22 -8.76 12.91
C ALA A 142 19.87 -8.91 12.21
N ALA A 143 19.86 -8.85 10.88
CA ALA A 143 18.70 -9.17 10.05
C ALA A 143 19.14 -10.23 9.02
N SER A 144 18.40 -11.34 8.95
CA SER A 144 18.70 -12.47 8.05
C SER A 144 17.56 -12.65 7.05
N ALA A 145 17.91 -12.69 5.76
CA ALA A 145 16.95 -12.84 4.67
C ALA A 145 16.98 -14.29 4.14
N THR A 146 16.27 -15.19 4.82
CA THR A 146 16.29 -16.64 4.53
C THR A 146 15.20 -17.11 3.57
N GLY A 147 14.26 -16.23 3.19
CA GLY A 147 13.18 -16.54 2.24
C GLY A 147 13.66 -16.67 0.79
N TYR A 148 12.82 -17.24 -0.09
CA TYR A 148 13.16 -17.59 -1.49
C TYR A 148 13.76 -16.44 -2.32
N ARG A 149 13.29 -15.20 -2.10
CA ARG A 149 13.80 -13.96 -2.71
C ARG A 149 14.35 -12.98 -1.66
N GLY A 150 14.94 -13.51 -0.58
CA GLY A 150 15.44 -12.72 0.53
C GLY A 150 16.45 -11.65 0.07
N ALA A 151 16.25 -10.41 0.51
CA ALA A 151 17.16 -9.31 0.26
C ALA A 151 17.76 -8.81 1.57
N ALA A 152 19.09 -8.74 1.67
CA ALA A 152 19.80 -8.20 2.83
C ALA A 152 20.65 -6.98 2.44
N SER A 153 20.74 -5.98 3.33
CA SER A 153 21.57 -4.78 3.09
C SER A 153 22.42 -4.44 4.30
N ALA A 154 23.71 -4.21 4.08
CA ALA A 154 24.67 -3.78 5.10
C ALA A 154 24.99 -2.28 4.95
N MET A 155 24.47 -1.45 5.86
CA MET A 155 24.59 0.03 5.77
C MET A 155 25.73 0.62 6.61
N HIS A 156 26.58 -0.22 7.21
CA HIS A 156 27.77 0.20 7.93
C HIS A 156 29.00 -0.58 7.44
N ALA A 157 30.19 0.01 7.46
CA ALA A 157 31.41 -0.60 6.91
C ALA A 157 31.84 -1.88 7.66
N THR A 158 31.42 -2.06 8.92
CA THR A 158 31.65 -3.28 9.69
C THR A 158 30.46 -4.26 9.67
N ALA A 159 29.39 -3.92 8.95
CA ALA A 159 28.20 -4.77 8.86
C ALA A 159 28.37 -5.89 7.84
N THR A 160 27.55 -6.93 7.98
CA THR A 160 27.47 -8.08 7.09
C THR A 160 26.05 -8.23 6.54
N ALA A 161 25.91 -8.50 5.25
CA ALA A 161 24.65 -8.89 4.63
C ALA A 161 24.74 -10.34 4.15
N HIS A 162 23.73 -11.14 4.45
CA HIS A 162 23.63 -12.54 4.02
C HIS A 162 22.24 -12.84 3.49
N ALA A 163 22.17 -13.43 2.29
CA ALA A 163 20.95 -13.96 1.71
C ALA A 163 21.15 -15.43 1.31
N SER A 164 20.40 -16.32 1.95
CA SER A 164 20.52 -17.77 1.76
C SER A 164 19.41 -18.38 0.90
N GLY A 165 18.48 -17.57 0.39
CA GLY A 165 17.38 -17.98 -0.49
C GLY A 165 17.80 -18.27 -1.93
N ARG A 166 17.01 -19.08 -2.68
CA ARG A 166 17.33 -19.49 -4.07
C ARG A 166 17.62 -18.31 -5.01
N TYR A 167 16.88 -17.21 -4.85
CA TYR A 167 17.06 -15.96 -5.59
C TYR A 167 17.42 -14.82 -4.63
N GLY A 168 18.22 -15.15 -3.62
CA GLY A 168 18.71 -14.18 -2.65
C GLY A 168 19.57 -13.10 -3.32
N ARG A 169 19.52 -11.89 -2.77
CA ARG A 169 20.40 -10.80 -3.19
C ARG A 169 20.90 -10.01 -2.00
N VAL A 170 22.11 -9.48 -2.10
CA VAL A 170 22.73 -8.67 -1.06
C VAL A 170 23.33 -7.40 -1.64
N ARG A 171 23.39 -6.34 -0.84
CA ARG A 171 24.16 -5.13 -1.14
C ARG A 171 24.73 -4.55 0.14
N GLY A 172 25.67 -3.63 0.01
CA GLY A 172 26.14 -2.88 1.18
C GLY A 172 26.97 -1.66 0.81
N VAL A 173 27.33 -0.90 1.83
CA VAL A 173 28.28 0.22 1.72
C VAL A 173 29.72 -0.29 1.61
N ALA A 174 30.63 0.53 1.10
CA ALA A 174 32.05 0.18 1.02
C ALA A 174 32.60 -0.30 2.38
N GLY A 175 33.37 -1.40 2.35
CA GLY A 175 33.93 -2.03 3.54
C GLY A 175 33.06 -3.13 4.16
N SER A 176 31.74 -3.12 3.92
CA SER A 176 30.84 -4.17 4.44
C SER A 176 31.10 -5.53 3.79
N ALA A 177 30.79 -6.60 4.52
CA ALA A 177 30.90 -7.98 4.02
C ALA A 177 29.56 -8.45 3.43
N LEU A 178 29.63 -9.16 2.32
CA LEU A 178 28.48 -9.76 1.64
C LEU A 178 28.66 -11.28 1.59
N HIS A 179 27.57 -12.01 1.81
CA HIS A 179 27.51 -13.47 1.72
C HIS A 179 26.28 -13.88 0.90
N LEU A 180 26.47 -14.80 -0.04
CA LEU A 180 25.42 -15.28 -0.93
C LEU A 180 25.47 -16.80 -1.07
N ASP A 181 24.29 -17.42 -1.09
CA ASP A 181 24.12 -18.81 -1.49
C ASP A 181 23.44 -18.88 -2.86
N ARG A 182 23.85 -19.85 -3.69
CA ARG A 182 23.10 -20.29 -4.87
C ARG A 182 22.49 -21.65 -4.61
N ARG A 183 21.24 -21.84 -5.01
CA ARG A 183 20.55 -23.13 -4.92
C ARG A 183 20.06 -23.61 -6.29
N ASP A 184 20.01 -24.93 -6.47
CA ASP A 184 19.40 -25.56 -7.64
C ASP A 184 17.86 -25.65 -7.52
N ASP A 185 17.23 -26.30 -8.51
CA ASP A 185 15.78 -26.46 -8.61
C ASP A 185 15.15 -27.36 -7.53
N ASP A 186 15.96 -28.17 -6.85
CA ASP A 186 15.55 -28.98 -5.70
C ASP A 186 15.84 -28.26 -4.35
N GLY A 187 16.53 -27.11 -4.40
CA GLY A 187 16.84 -26.29 -3.23
C GLY A 187 18.18 -26.63 -2.56
N ALA A 188 18.97 -27.53 -3.13
CA ALA A 188 20.31 -27.83 -2.64
C ALA A 188 21.26 -26.67 -2.94
N ILE A 189 22.15 -26.34 -1.99
CA ILE A 189 23.15 -25.29 -2.17
C ILE A 189 24.20 -25.80 -3.16
N THR A 190 24.41 -25.07 -4.26
CA THR A 190 25.39 -25.40 -5.29
C THR A 190 26.65 -24.56 -5.18
N HIS A 191 26.53 -23.30 -4.74
CA HIS A 191 27.65 -22.38 -4.59
C HIS A 191 27.43 -21.47 -3.39
N VAL A 192 28.54 -21.03 -2.80
CA VAL A 192 28.58 -20.01 -1.76
C VAL A 192 29.66 -19.00 -2.13
N TRP A 193 29.39 -17.72 -1.91
CA TRP A 193 30.35 -16.65 -2.15
C TRP A 193 30.36 -15.68 -0.98
N ALA A 194 31.55 -15.15 -0.69
CA ALA A 194 31.73 -14.06 0.26
C ALA A 194 32.70 -13.03 -0.31
N GLY A 195 32.43 -11.75 -0.05
CA GLY A 195 33.30 -10.66 -0.50
C GLY A 195 33.09 -9.37 0.27
N ILE A 196 34.00 -8.41 0.05
CA ILE A 196 33.97 -7.10 0.70
C ILE A 196 33.61 -6.05 -0.34
N VAL A 197 32.60 -5.24 -0.05
CA VAL A 197 32.17 -4.15 -0.93
C VAL A 197 33.30 -3.14 -1.11
N GLY A 198 33.55 -2.72 -2.35
CA GLY A 198 34.65 -1.84 -2.74
C GLY A 198 35.96 -2.58 -3.04
N ARG A 199 35.95 -3.92 -3.06
CA ARG A 199 37.08 -4.77 -3.46
C ARG A 199 36.64 -5.73 -4.55
N GLU A 200 37.60 -6.19 -5.35
CA GLU A 200 37.42 -7.29 -6.32
C GLU A 200 36.20 -7.11 -7.26
N GLY A 201 35.91 -5.86 -7.65
CA GLY A 201 34.82 -5.54 -8.58
C GLY A 201 33.42 -5.39 -7.94
N ILE A 202 33.31 -5.44 -6.61
CA ILE A 202 32.02 -5.29 -5.91
C ILE A 202 31.73 -3.81 -5.64
N THR A 203 30.73 -3.27 -6.33
CA THR A 203 30.37 -1.85 -6.28
C THR A 203 29.47 -1.55 -5.07
N PRO A 204 29.73 -0.47 -4.31
CA PRO A 204 28.84 -0.03 -3.24
C PRO A 204 27.40 0.19 -3.68
N MET A 205 26.47 -0.14 -2.78
CA MET A 205 25.01 0.03 -2.94
C MET A 205 24.40 -0.66 -4.16
N THR A 206 25.13 -1.58 -4.78
CA THR A 206 24.69 -2.38 -5.92
C THR A 206 24.24 -3.75 -5.43
N TRP A 207 23.13 -4.25 -5.97
CA TRP A 207 22.61 -5.57 -5.62
C TRP A 207 23.38 -6.66 -6.37
N TYR A 208 23.79 -7.68 -5.63
CA TYR A 208 24.47 -8.86 -6.17
C TYR A 208 23.70 -10.14 -5.85
N SER A 209 23.71 -11.07 -6.81
CA SER A 209 23.31 -12.48 -6.70
C SER A 209 24.39 -13.35 -7.35
N LEU A 210 24.29 -14.69 -7.28
CA LEU A 210 25.25 -15.58 -7.92
C LEU A 210 24.76 -16.12 -9.25
N ASP A 211 25.62 -16.10 -10.27
CA ASP A 211 25.40 -16.79 -11.55
C ASP A 211 25.57 -18.32 -11.46
N GLU A 212 25.38 -19.03 -12.56
CA GLU A 212 25.46 -20.51 -12.62
C GLU A 212 26.80 -21.09 -12.16
N SER A 213 27.87 -20.29 -12.27
CA SER A 213 29.22 -20.65 -11.84
C SER A 213 29.55 -20.20 -10.42
N GLY A 214 28.62 -19.56 -9.72
CA GLY A 214 28.84 -19.05 -8.36
C GLY A 214 29.55 -17.71 -8.31
N HIS A 215 29.67 -16.98 -9.42
CA HIS A 215 30.26 -15.64 -9.41
C HIS A 215 29.21 -14.57 -9.08
N PRO A 216 29.58 -13.52 -8.33
CA PRO A 216 28.69 -12.41 -8.03
C PRO A 216 28.39 -11.62 -9.32
N VAL A 217 27.10 -11.43 -9.60
CA VAL A 217 26.59 -10.65 -10.73
C VAL A 217 25.64 -9.58 -10.25
N GLU A 218 25.68 -8.41 -10.89
CA GLU A 218 24.79 -7.30 -10.59
C GLU A 218 23.35 -7.62 -11.00
N VAL A 219 22.38 -7.29 -10.16
CA VAL A 219 20.96 -7.49 -10.42
C VAL A 219 20.16 -6.21 -10.22
N ALA A 220 19.12 -5.99 -11.03
CA ALA A 220 18.28 -4.80 -10.91
C ALA A 220 17.51 -4.80 -9.58
N GLY A 221 17.37 -3.61 -8.98
CA GLY A 221 16.39 -3.38 -7.91
C GLY A 221 14.99 -3.51 -8.52
N SER A 222 14.18 -4.44 -8.02
CA SER A 222 12.80 -4.54 -8.45
C SER A 222 12.03 -3.36 -7.84
N GLU A 223 11.76 -2.32 -8.63
CA GLU A 223 10.70 -1.37 -8.33
C GLU A 223 9.37 -2.04 -8.72
N SER A 224 8.63 -2.49 -7.72
CA SER A 224 7.22 -2.88 -7.83
C SER A 224 6.52 -2.55 -6.53
#